data_AF-A0A453NCX3-F1
#
_entry.id   AF-A0A453NCX3-F1
#
_cell.length_a   1.000
_cell.length_b   1.000
_cell.length_c   1.000
_cell.angle_alpha   90.00
_cell.angle_beta   90.00
_cell.angle_gamma   90.00
#
_symmetry.space_group_name_H-M   'P 1'
#
loop_
_entity.id
_entity.type
_entity.pdbx_description
1 polymer ?
#
loop_
_entity_poly.entity_id
_entity_poly.type
_entity_poly.pdbx_seq_one_letter_code
_entity_poly.pdbx_strand_id
1 'polypeptide(L)' 'YLATFQGSTHCPAWKLTWKSCPPPRVKFFHWLANLERCWTADRLARHGLPHPARCLLCNQAPESIHHLFLACPFSK' A
#
# COMPACT_ATOMS: atom_id res chain seq x y z
N TYR A 1 -28.18 4.08 -14.00
CA TYR A 1 -27.13 3.07 -14.27
C TYR A 1 -25.74 3.42 -13.69
N LEU A 2 -25.58 4.52 -12.92
CA LEU A 2 -24.30 4.85 -12.26
C LEU A 2 -24.23 4.42 -10.79
N ALA A 3 -25.36 4.00 -10.20
CA ALA A 3 -25.45 3.64 -8.78
C ALA A 3 -24.59 2.43 -8.37
N THR A 4 -24.12 1.62 -9.32
CA THR A 4 -23.28 0.44 -9.05
C THR A 4 -21.79 0.74 -8.91
N PHE A 5 -21.35 1.98 -9.16
CA PHE A 5 -19.93 2.37 -9.07
C PHE A 5 -19.61 3.18 -7.81
N GLN A 6 -20.55 3.30 -6.86
CA GLN A 6 -20.31 4.01 -5.61
C GLN A 6 -19.24 3.26 -4.79
N GLY A 7 -17.99 3.72 -4.87
CA GLY A 7 -16.82 3.05 -4.30
C GLY A 7 -15.78 2.56 -5.32
N SER A 8 -15.98 2.77 -6.62
CA SER A 8 -14.96 2.48 -7.62
C SER A 8 -13.75 3.39 -7.41
N THR A 9 -12.62 2.81 -7.02
CA THR A 9 -11.36 3.54 -6.87
C THR A 9 -10.62 3.58 -8.21
N HIS A 10 -10.36 4.78 -8.73
CA HIS A 10 -9.57 4.95 -9.95
C HIS A 10 -8.09 4.75 -9.64
N CYS A 11 -7.58 3.53 -9.84
CA CYS A 11 -6.17 3.21 -9.62
C CYS A 11 -5.38 3.40 -10.93
N PRO A 12 -4.45 4.37 -11.05
CA PRO A 12 -3.66 4.55 -12.27
C PRO A 12 -2.81 3.31 -12.63
N ALA A 13 -2.45 2.49 -11.63
CA ALA A 13 -1.76 1.22 -11.80
C ALA A 13 -2.67 0.02 -12.13
N TRP A 14 -3.96 0.23 -12.45
CA TRP A 14 -4.91 -0.87 -12.70
C TRP A 14 -4.45 -1.83 -13.81
N LYS A 15 -3.80 -1.32 -14.87
CA LYS A 15 -3.23 -2.15 -15.93
C LYS A 15 -2.15 -3.07 -15.36
N LEU A 16 -1.24 -2.55 -14.54
CA LEU A 16 -0.19 -3.37 -13.92
C LEU A 16 -0.76 -4.40 -12.96
N THR A 17 -1.81 -4.08 -12.20
CA THR A 17 -2.39 -5.02 -11.24
C THR A 17 -3.29 -6.08 -11.88
N TRP A 18 -4.08 -5.71 -12.89
CA TRP A 18 -5.13 -6.58 -13.46
C TRP A 18 -4.82 -7.13 -14.85
N LYS A 19 -4.08 -6.38 -15.69
CA LYS A 19 -3.69 -6.83 -17.05
C LYS A 19 -2.54 -7.83 -17.00
N SER A 20 -1.64 -7.71 -16.03
CA SER A 20 -0.64 -8.75 -15.78
C SER A 20 -1.33 -9.99 -15.21
N CYS A 21 -0.74 -11.17 -15.39
CA CYS A 21 -1.26 -12.43 -14.83
C CYS A 21 -0.44 -12.96 -13.62
N PRO A 22 -0.11 -12.14 -12.60
CA PRO A 22 0.48 -12.68 -11.37
C PRO A 22 -0.58 -13.46 -10.58
N PRO A 23 -0.14 -14.33 -9.65
CA PRO A 23 -1.04 -15.08 -8.79
C PRO A 23 -2.05 -14.15 -8.08
N PRO A 24 -3.29 -14.59 -7.84
CA PRO A 24 -4.34 -13.77 -7.24
C PRO A 24 -3.94 -13.10 -5.92
N ARG A 25 -3.10 -13.77 -5.11
CA ARG A 25 -2.57 -13.23 -3.85
C ARG A 25 -1.73 -11.98 -4.05
N VAL A 26 -0.89 -11.97 -5.09
CA VAL A 26 -0.03 -10.83 -5.44
C VAL A 26 -0.88 -9.68 -5.99
N LYS A 27 -1.89 -9.97 -6.84
CA LYS A 27 -2.82 -8.96 -7.35
C LYS A 27 -3.55 -8.24 -6.22
N PHE A 28 -4.08 -9.01 -5.27
CA PHE A 28 -4.82 -8.45 -4.13
C PHE A 28 -3.91 -7.60 -3.24
N PHE A 29 -2.71 -8.09 -2.93
CA PHE A 29 -1.72 -7.33 -2.18
C PHE A 29 -1.36 -6.01 -2.88
N HIS A 30 -1.05 -6.07 -4.18
CA HIS A 30 -0.65 -4.89 -4.95
C HIS A 30 -1.79 -3.87 -5.09
N TRP A 31 -3.04 -4.35 -5.18
CA TRP A 31 -4.23 -3.50 -5.15
C TRP A 31 -4.39 -2.79 -3.80
N LEU A 32 -4.26 -3.52 -2.68
CA LEU A 32 -4.29 -2.92 -1.34
C LEU A 32 -3.13 -1.94 -1.14
N ALA A 33 -1.95 -2.25 -1.66
CA ALA A 33 -0.78 -1.41 -1.58
C ALA A 33 -0.98 -0.08 -2.31
N ASN A 34 -1.56 -0.12 -3.51
CA ASN A 34 -1.91 1.08 -4.28
C ASN A 34 -3.00 1.94 -3.61
N LEU A 35 -3.83 1.35 -2.76
CA LEU A 35 -4.86 2.07 -2.00
C LEU A 35 -4.36 2.53 -0.62
N GLU A 36 -3.07 2.31 -0.31
CA GLU A 36 -2.49 2.53 1.02
C GLU A 36 -3.27 1.82 2.15
N ARG A 37 -3.89 0.69 1.80
CA ARG A 37 -4.69 -0.14 2.71
C ARG A 37 -3.86 -1.26 3.34
N CYS A 38 -2.54 -1.27 3.18
CA CYS A 38 -1.69 -2.18 3.93
C CYS A 38 -1.46 -1.63 5.34
N TRP A 39 -1.34 -2.53 6.31
CA TRP A 39 -0.97 -2.18 7.68
C TRP A 39 0.49 -1.69 7.69
N THR A 40 0.66 -0.37 7.72
CA THR A 40 1.96 0.32 7.81
C THR A 40 1.83 1.43 8.84
N ALA A 41 2.95 1.86 9.44
CA ALA A 41 2.91 2.90 10.48
C ALA A 41 2.20 4.18 10.02
N ASP A 42 2.31 4.57 8.74
CA ASP A 42 1.56 5.68 8.15
C ASP A 42 0.04 5.51 8.25
N ARG A 43 -0.46 4.30 7.99
CA ARG A 43 -1.89 4.00 8.13
C ARG A 43 -2.32 4.00 9.60
N LEU A 44 -1.49 3.47 10.51
CA LEU A 44 -1.78 3.55 11.95
C LEU A 44 -1.83 5.01 12.42
N ALA A 45 -0.91 5.86 11.94
CA ALA A 45 -0.89 7.30 12.23
C ALA A 45 -2.18 8.00 11.78
N ARG A 46 -2.68 7.70 10.57
CA ARG A 46 -3.97 8.23 10.09
C ARG A 46 -5.17 7.83 10.95
N HIS A 47 -5.11 6.66 11.57
CA HIS A 47 -6.15 6.15 12.46
C HIS A 47 -5.93 6.49 13.94
N GLY A 48 -4.89 7.25 14.28
CA GLY A 48 -4.56 7.62 15.66
C GLY A 48 -4.17 6.43 16.55
N LEU A 49 -3.76 5.30 15.95
CA LEU A 49 -3.31 4.13 16.68
C LEU A 49 -1.83 4.28 17.08
N PRO A 50 -1.37 3.62 18.16
CA PRO A 50 0.04 3.64 18.55
C PRO A 50 0.92 3.17 17.39
N HIS A 51 1.80 4.05 16.92
CA HIS A 51 2.66 3.76 15.78
C HIS A 51 4.10 4.21 16.05
N PRO A 52 5.10 3.47 15.54
CA PRO A 52 6.46 3.97 15.55
C PRO A 52 6.57 5.18 14.61
N ALA A 53 7.32 6.20 15.03
CA ALA A 53 7.51 7.42 14.23
C ALA A 53 8.43 7.18 13.00
N ARG A 54 9.18 6.08 13.00
CA ARG A 54 10.17 5.70 11.99
C ARG A 54 10.04 4.23 11.65
N CYS A 55 10.49 3.85 10.46
CA CYS A 55 10.54 2.47 10.01
C CYS A 55 11.37 1.62 10.97
N LEU A 56 10.82 0.49 11.41
CA LEU A 56 11.48 -0.39 12.38
C LEU A 56 12.72 -1.10 11.79
N LEU A 57 12.83 -1.15 10.46
CA LEU A 57 13.95 -1.78 9.77
C LEU A 57 15.15 -0.83 9.65
N CYS A 58 14.96 0.35 9.06
CA CYS A 58 16.07 1.26 8.78
C CYS A 58 16.20 2.41 9.78
N ASN A 59 15.15 2.71 10.55
CA ASN A 59 15.06 3.83 11.50
C ASN A 59 15.40 5.23 10.93
N GLN A 60 15.36 5.39 9.60
CA GLN A 60 15.77 6.62 8.90
C GLN A 60 14.59 7.48 8.44
N ALA A 61 13.48 6.85 8.03
CA ALA A 61 12.32 7.52 7.45
C ALA A 61 11.01 6.95 8.03
N PRO A 62 9.87 7.67 7.93
CA PRO A 62 8.57 7.12 8.30
C PRO A 62 8.24 5.88 7.45
N GLU A 63 7.59 4.91 8.07
CA GLU A 63 7.24 3.65 7.41
C GLU A 63 6.01 3.84 6.52
N SER A 64 6.26 4.02 5.22
CA SER A 64 5.24 3.95 4.18
C SER A 64 5.45 2.71 3.32
N ILE A 65 4.41 2.31 2.59
CA ILE A 65 4.51 1.23 1.59
C ILE A 65 5.60 1.54 0.56
N HIS A 66 5.68 2.79 0.09
CA HIS A 66 6.73 3.21 -0.84
C HIS A 66 8.12 3.06 -0.20
N HIS A 67 8.26 3.47 1.07
CA HIS A 67 9.51 3.28 1.79
C HIS A 67 9.87 1.80 1.92
N LEU A 68 8.94 0.96 2.38
CA LEU A 68 9.15 -0.48 2.55
C LEU A 68 9.48 -1.20 1.24
N PHE A 69 8.95 -0.79 0.09
CA PHE A 69 9.21 -1.50 -1.17
C PHE A 69 10.32 -0.90 -2.03
N LEU A 70 10.58 0.41 -1.92
CA LEU A 70 11.43 1.12 -2.89
C LEU A 70 12.60 1.88 -2.25
N ALA A 71 12.46 2.36 -1.01
CA ALA A 71 13.47 3.25 -0.42
C ALA A 71 14.19 2.68 0.82
N CYS A 72 13.66 1.66 1.47
CA CYS A 72 14.26 1.06 2.66
C CYS A 72 15.47 0.21 2.26
N PRO A 73 16.67 0.50 2.80
CA PRO A 73 17.88 -0.26 2.47
C PRO A 73 17.82 -1.73 2.93
N PHE A 74 16.99 -2.02 3.93
CA PHE A 74 16.90 -3.34 4.57
C PHE A 74 15.78 -4.23 4.02
N SER A 75 14.91 -3.70 3.17
CA SER A 75 13.79 -4.47 2.60
C SER A 75 14.05 -4.97 1.18
N LYS A 76 15.25 -4.71 0.64
CA LYS A 76 15.74 -5.26 -0.62
C LYS A 76 16.29 -6.66 -0.46
#